data_AF-A0AA43ZK16-F1
#
_entry.id   AF-A0AA43ZK16-F1
#
_cell.length_a   1.000
_cell.length_b   1.000
_cell.length_c   1.000
_cell.angle_alpha   90.00
_cell.angle_beta   90.00
_cell.angle_gamma   90.00
#
_symmetry.space_group_name_H-M   'P 1'
#
loop_
_entity.id
_entity.type
_entity.pdbx_description
1 polymer ?
#
loop_
_entity_poly.entity_id
_entity_poly.type
_entity_poly.pdbx_seq_one_letter_code
_entity_poly.pdbx_strand_id
1 'polypeptide(L)'
;VFAQFHVVFTDEPMTPRIVWLFSMVLGHSRLIWARFVMHQNLPTVLRCHIAAFEAIGGAPREVLYDRMKTAVIGEGQTEGIIYNRALIDLARHYGYHPKACKAYRAKTKGKVERPFRYIREDFFLARSFRNLDDMNAQ
;
A
#
# COMPACT_ATOMS: atom_id res chain seq x y z
N VAL A 1 2.07 -1.65 -1.86
CA VAL A 1 2.75 -2.46 -0.82
C VAL A 1 2.31 -1.97 0.55
N PHE A 2 2.34 -2.83 1.56
CA PHE A 2 2.22 -2.42 2.95
C PHE A 2 3.52 -2.63 3.73
N ALA A 3 3.82 -1.72 4.64
CA ALA A 3 4.84 -1.90 5.68
C ALA A 3 4.19 -1.82 7.08
N GLN A 4 4.62 -2.69 7.99
CA GLN A 4 4.12 -2.76 9.36
C GLN A 4 4.94 -1.86 10.29
N PHE A 5 4.26 -1.19 11.22
CA PHE A 5 4.89 -0.42 12.28
C PHE A 5 4.15 -0.66 13.60
N HIS A 6 4.91 -0.61 14.69
CA HIS A 6 4.37 -0.64 16.06
C HIS A 6 4.47 0.78 16.59
N VAL A 7 3.32 1.37 16.94
CA VAL A 7 3.23 2.76 17.37
C VAL A 7 2.47 2.84 18.68
N VAL A 8 2.96 3.68 19.58
CA VAL A 8 2.24 4.08 20.78
C VAL A 8 1.77 5.51 20.56
N PHE A 9 0.46 5.69 20.50
CA PHE A 9 -0.16 7.01 20.33
C PHE A 9 -0.21 7.75 21.66
N THR A 10 0.00 9.06 21.66
CA THR A 10 0.06 9.82 22.93
C THR A 10 -1.31 10.01 23.58
N ASP A 11 -2.41 9.88 22.82
CA ASP A 11 -3.76 9.87 23.39
C ASP A 11 -4.20 8.50 23.93
N GLU A 12 -3.50 7.41 23.54
CA GLU A 12 -3.70 6.05 24.03
C GLU A 12 -2.36 5.40 24.44
N PRO A 13 -1.62 5.96 25.42
CA PRO A 13 -0.22 5.58 25.69
C PRO A 13 -0.04 4.15 26.23
N MET A 14 -1.12 3.57 26.78
CA MET A 14 -1.11 2.20 27.31
C MET A 14 -1.40 1.13 26.25
N THR A 15 -1.74 1.53 25.02
CA THR A 15 -2.20 0.60 23.99
C THR A 15 -1.34 0.69 22.73
N PRO A 16 -0.25 -0.09 22.65
CA PRO A 16 0.50 -0.22 21.40
C PRO A 16 -0.42 -0.67 20.26
N ARG A 17 -0.35 0.03 19.13
CA ARG A 17 -1.11 -0.28 17.92
C ARG A 17 -0.18 -0.77 16.83
N ILE A 18 -0.66 -1.74 16.05
CA ILE A 18 -0.07 -2.05 14.76
C ILE A 18 -0.70 -1.12 13.74
N VAL A 19 0.13 -0.32 13.07
CA VAL A 19 -0.27 0.52 11.95
C VAL A 19 0.45 0.06 10.69
N TRP A 20 -0.20 0.29 9.56
CA TRP A 20 0.32 -0.12 8.27
C TRP A 20 0.47 1.09 7.37
N LEU A 21 1.64 1.23 6.77
CA LEU A 21 1.82 2.21 5.70
C LEU A 21 1.43 1.55 4.38
N PHE A 22 0.29 1.94 3.82
CA PHE A 22 0.03 1.69 2.40
C PHE A 22 0.93 2.60 1.58
N SER A 23 1.45 2.08 0.48
CA SER A 23 2.17 2.92 -0.46
C SER A 23 2.13 2.43 -1.90
N MET A 24 2.17 3.41 -2.78
CA MET A 24 2.21 3.29 -4.23
C MET A 24 3.39 4.10 -4.77
N VAL A 25 4.19 3.49 -5.64
CA VAL A 25 5.34 4.13 -6.27
C VAL A 25 5.17 4.09 -7.78
N LEU A 26 5.17 5.25 -8.42
CA LEU A 26 5.11 5.32 -9.87
C LEU A 26 6.44 4.87 -10.48
N GLY A 27 6.38 3.87 -11.36
CA GLY A 27 7.57 3.21 -11.89
C GLY A 27 8.47 4.11 -12.75
N HIS A 28 7.91 5.17 -13.36
CA HIS A 28 8.61 6.13 -14.21
C HIS A 28 9.17 7.31 -13.41
N SER A 29 8.31 8.13 -12.79
CA SER A 29 8.71 9.35 -12.08
C SER A 29 9.30 9.11 -10.69
N ARG A 30 9.13 7.91 -10.13
CA ARG A 30 9.44 7.58 -8.73
C ARG A 30 8.64 8.39 -7.69
N LEU A 31 7.59 9.09 -8.11
CA LEU A 31 6.64 9.70 -7.18
C LEU A 31 6.10 8.63 -6.24
N ILE A 32 6.09 8.94 -4.95
CA ILE A 32 5.61 8.07 -3.88
C ILE A 32 4.37 8.72 -3.29
N TRP A 33 3.30 7.94 -3.26
CA TRP A 33 2.13 8.26 -2.46
C TRP A 33 2.01 7.22 -1.36
N ALA A 34 1.82 7.67 -0.12
CA ALA A 34 1.73 6.79 1.03
C ALA A 34 0.71 7.31 2.04
N ARG A 35 0.09 6.39 2.77
CA ARG A 35 -0.89 6.69 3.82
C ARG A 35 -0.87 5.61 4.89
N PHE A 36 -0.83 6.03 6.15
CA PHE A 36 -0.98 5.14 7.28
C PHE A 36 -2.44 4.74 7.50
N VAL A 37 -2.66 3.46 7.80
CA VAL A 37 -3.98 2.87 8.03
C VAL A 37 -3.92 1.80 9.13
N MET A 38 -5.05 1.55 9.79
CA MET A 38 -5.13 0.53 10.86
C MET A 38 -5.22 -0.91 10.33
N HIS A 39 -5.64 -1.09 9.07
CA HIS A 39 -5.96 -2.41 8.53
C HIS A 39 -5.47 -2.59 7.11
N GLN A 40 -5.13 -3.83 6.75
CA GLN A 40 -4.80 -4.23 5.37
C GLN A 40 -5.97 -4.94 4.67
N ASN A 41 -7.20 -4.74 5.12
CA ASN A 41 -8.37 -5.38 4.52
C ASN A 41 -8.73 -4.76 3.15
N LEU A 42 -9.51 -5.48 2.37
CA LEU A 42 -9.88 -5.08 1.01
C LEU A 42 -10.49 -3.67 0.94
N PRO A 43 -11.47 -3.27 1.77
CA PRO A 43 -11.99 -1.90 1.75
C PRO A 43 -10.92 -0.84 1.97
N THR A 44 -9.96 -1.09 2.85
CA THR A 44 -8.86 -0.15 3.11
C THR A 44 -7.91 -0.07 1.92
N VAL A 45 -7.59 -1.21 1.30
CA VAL A 45 -6.80 -1.24 0.06
C VAL A 45 -7.46 -0.43 -1.05
N LEU A 46 -8.76 -0.62 -1.29
CA LEU A 46 -9.46 0.09 -2.35
C LEU A 46 -9.51 1.61 -2.08
N ARG A 47 -9.82 2.02 -0.83
CA ARG A 47 -9.79 3.44 -0.44
C ARG A 47 -8.41 4.08 -0.62
N CYS A 48 -7.34 3.35 -0.32
CA CYS A 48 -5.99 3.86 -0.52
C CYS A 48 -5.67 4.05 -2.01
N HIS A 49 -6.15 3.17 -2.89
CA HIS A 49 -5.96 3.35 -4.34
C HIS A 49 -6.74 4.56 -4.86
N ILE A 50 -7.99 4.72 -4.46
CA ILE A 50 -8.83 5.87 -4.82
C ILE A 50 -8.12 7.17 -4.42
N ALA A 51 -7.73 7.29 -3.14
CA ALA A 51 -7.05 8.47 -2.64
C ALA A 51 -5.69 8.72 -3.32
N ALA A 52 -4.96 7.65 -3.67
CA ALA A 52 -3.72 7.77 -4.43
C ALA A 52 -3.97 8.31 -5.85
N PHE A 53 -4.97 7.77 -6.56
CA PHE A 53 -5.31 8.20 -7.91
C PHE A 53 -5.81 9.64 -7.95
N GLU A 54 -6.63 10.04 -6.98
CA GLU A 54 -7.04 11.43 -6.82
C GLU A 54 -5.84 12.36 -6.60
N ALA A 55 -4.92 11.99 -5.70
CA ALA A 55 -3.76 12.81 -5.38
C ALA A 55 -2.77 12.97 -6.54
N ILE A 56 -2.61 11.94 -7.38
CA ILE A 56 -1.72 12.00 -8.55
C ILE A 56 -2.42 12.48 -9.82
N GLY A 57 -3.73 12.76 -9.76
CA GLY A 57 -4.54 13.24 -10.90
C GLY A 57 -4.91 12.18 -11.93
N GLY A 58 -4.89 10.90 -11.58
CA GLY A 58 -5.28 9.80 -12.46
C GLY A 58 -4.78 8.42 -12.01
N ALA A 59 -5.04 7.39 -12.81
CA ALA A 59 -4.52 6.05 -12.58
C ALA A 59 -3.41 5.70 -13.57
N PRO A 60 -2.37 4.94 -13.16
CA PRO A 60 -1.36 4.44 -14.08
C PRO A 60 -1.96 3.35 -14.99
N ARG A 61 -1.33 3.08 -16.14
CA ARG A 61 -1.80 2.02 -17.06
C ARG A 61 -1.74 0.61 -16.46
N GLU A 62 -0.75 0.34 -15.62
CA GLU A 62 -0.55 -0.95 -14.95
C GLU A 62 -0.26 -0.71 -13.47
N VAL A 63 -0.94 -1.45 -12.59
CA VAL A 63 -0.68 -1.45 -11.14
C VAL A 63 -0.17 -2.82 -10.74
N LEU A 64 1.03 -2.85 -10.16
CA LEU A 64 1.66 -4.05 -9.65
C LEU A 64 1.25 -4.31 -8.20
N TYR A 65 0.73 -5.51 -7.95
CA TYR A 65 0.30 -5.96 -6.62
C TYR A 65 1.17 -7.10 -6.12
N ASP A 66 1.43 -7.11 -4.82
CA ASP A 66 1.87 -8.32 -4.15
C ASP A 66 0.74 -9.35 -4.13
N ARG A 67 1.08 -10.63 -3.94
CA ARG A 67 0.12 -11.74 -3.86
C ARG A 67 -0.63 -11.79 -2.51
N MET A 68 -1.06 -10.63 -2.01
CA MET A 68 -1.89 -10.53 -0.81
C MET A 68 -3.32 -10.96 -1.13
N LYS A 69 -4.02 -11.60 -0.18
CA LYS A 69 -5.40 -12.11 -0.37
C LYS A 69 -6.41 -11.03 -0.79
N THR A 70 -6.13 -9.77 -0.47
CA THR A 70 -6.93 -8.62 -0.90
C THR A 70 -6.79 -8.30 -2.38
N ALA A 71 -5.70 -8.74 -3.03
CA ALA A 71 -5.48 -8.57 -4.46
C ALA A 71 -5.63 -9.88 -5.23
N VAL A 72 -5.02 -10.97 -4.76
CA VAL A 72 -4.98 -12.29 -5.41
C VAL A 72 -5.67 -13.30 -4.52
N ILE A 73 -6.72 -13.94 -5.02
CA ILE A 73 -7.53 -14.93 -4.28
C ILE A 73 -7.24 -16.37 -4.71
N GLY A 74 -6.49 -16.59 -5.78
CA GLY A 74 -6.10 -17.92 -6.22
C GLY A 74 -5.27 -17.92 -7.51
N GLU A 75 -4.93 -19.12 -7.96
CA GLU A 75 -4.30 -19.38 -9.25
C GLU A 75 -5.25 -20.29 -10.05
N GLY A 76 -5.46 -19.96 -11.33
CA GLY A 76 -6.28 -20.70 -12.27
C GLY A 76 -5.57 -21.94 -12.79
N GLN A 77 -6.35 -22.90 -13.30
CA GLN A 77 -5.87 -24.23 -13.72
C GLN A 77 -4.86 -24.19 -14.89
N THR A 78 -4.89 -23.13 -15.70
CA THR A 78 -4.01 -22.88 -16.85
C THR A 78 -3.23 -21.58 -16.67
N GLU A 79 -2.42 -21.50 -15.60
CA GLU A 79 -1.45 -20.41 -15.35
C GLU A 79 -2.03 -18.98 -15.28
N GLY A 80 -3.25 -18.83 -14.77
CA GLY A 80 -3.89 -17.52 -14.58
C GLY A 80 -3.85 -17.04 -13.13
N ILE A 81 -3.69 -15.74 -12.88
CA ILE A 81 -3.91 -15.17 -11.53
C ILE A 81 -5.39 -14.84 -11.37
N ILE A 82 -6.02 -15.34 -10.31
CA ILE A 82 -7.39 -14.98 -9.96
C ILE A 82 -7.33 -13.80 -9.00
N TYR A 83 -7.77 -12.63 -9.46
CA TYR A 83 -7.82 -11.42 -8.64
C TYR A 83 -9.12 -11.31 -7.86
N ASN A 84 -9.08 -10.54 -6.77
CA ASN A 84 -10.28 -10.16 -6.05
C ASN A 84 -11.24 -9.38 -6.97
N ARG A 85 -12.52 -9.74 -6.99
CA ARG A 85 -13.53 -9.11 -7.85
C ARG A 85 -13.63 -7.61 -7.65
N ALA A 86 -13.63 -7.12 -6.40
CA ALA A 86 -13.74 -5.69 -6.14
C ALA A 86 -12.51 -4.91 -6.62
N LEU A 87 -11.33 -5.54 -6.60
CA LEU A 87 -10.12 -4.96 -7.18
C LEU A 87 -10.24 -4.84 -8.71
N ILE A 88 -10.83 -5.85 -9.36
CA ILE A 88 -11.09 -5.83 -10.80
C ILE A 88 -12.12 -4.76 -11.16
N ASP A 89 -13.16 -4.59 -10.36
CA ASP A 89 -14.16 -3.54 -10.58
C ASP A 89 -13.54 -2.14 -10.43
N LEU A 90 -12.65 -1.94 -9.45
CA LEU A 90 -11.85 -0.71 -9.34
C LEU A 90 -10.95 -0.50 -10.56
N ALA A 91 -10.29 -1.56 -11.03
CA ALA A 91 -9.44 -1.53 -12.22
C ALA A 91 -10.22 -1.13 -13.47
N ARG A 92 -11.44 -1.65 -13.64
CA ARG A 92 -12.33 -1.28 -14.73
C ARG A 92 -12.77 0.18 -14.64
N HIS A 93 -13.11 0.65 -13.43
CA HIS A 93 -13.55 2.03 -13.22
C HIS A 93 -12.46 3.05 -13.56
N TYR A 94 -11.22 2.81 -13.14
CA TYR A 94 -10.09 3.71 -13.38
C TYR A 94 -9.30 3.42 -14.66
N GLY A 95 -9.61 2.34 -15.39
CA GLY A 95 -8.97 2.00 -16.66
C GLY A 95 -7.52 1.49 -16.53
N TYR A 96 -7.14 0.86 -15.41
CA TYR A 96 -5.81 0.28 -15.23
C TYR A 96 -5.81 -1.24 -15.32
N HIS A 97 -4.65 -1.83 -15.66
CA HIS A 97 -4.45 -3.27 -15.65
C HIS A 97 -3.83 -3.74 -14.32
N PRO A 98 -4.49 -4.61 -13.53
CA PRO A 98 -3.91 -5.18 -12.32
C PRO A 98 -2.98 -6.34 -12.68
N LYS A 99 -1.79 -6.35 -12.08
CA LYS A 99 -0.79 -7.39 -12.30
C LYS A 99 -0.14 -7.84 -11.01
N ALA A 100 -0.21 -9.13 -10.72
CA ALA A 100 0.47 -9.70 -9.58
C ALA A 100 1.97 -9.87 -9.87
N CYS A 101 2.79 -9.57 -8.88
CA CYS A 101 4.22 -9.91 -8.90
C CYS A 101 4.39 -11.43 -9.07
N LYS A 102 5.40 -11.84 -9.86
CA LYS A 102 5.85 -13.23 -9.91
C LYS A 102 6.41 -13.62 -8.54
N ALA A 103 6.10 -14.84 -8.08
CA ALA A 103 6.72 -15.39 -6.88
C ALA A 103 8.26 -15.34 -7.01
N TYR A 104 8.96 -15.06 -5.90
CA TYR A 104 10.43 -15.05 -5.82
C TYR A 104 11.20 -14.02 -6.67
N ARG A 105 10.55 -13.04 -7.32
CA ARG A 105 11.27 -11.98 -8.08
C ARG A 105 11.56 -10.73 -7.24
N ALA A 106 12.53 -10.81 -6.33
CA ALA A 106 12.97 -9.71 -5.46
C ALA A 106 13.40 -8.42 -6.21
N LYS A 107 13.74 -8.49 -7.51
CA LYS A 107 14.17 -7.32 -8.31
C LYS A 107 13.13 -6.20 -8.39
N THR A 108 11.83 -6.50 -8.37
CA THR A 108 10.78 -5.45 -8.40
C THR A 108 10.65 -4.75 -7.04
N LYS A 109 11.05 -5.43 -5.96
CA LYS A 109 10.96 -4.94 -4.58
C LYS A 109 12.00 -3.85 -4.28
N GLY A 110 13.18 -3.90 -4.91
CA GLY A 110 14.23 -2.89 -4.72
C GLY A 110 13.86 -1.46 -5.14
N LYS A 111 12.90 -1.29 -6.08
CA LYS A 111 12.36 0.04 -6.43
C LYS A 111 11.52 0.64 -5.30
N VAL A 112 10.87 -0.22 -4.52
CA VAL A 112 10.04 0.14 -3.37
C VAL A 112 10.90 0.17 -2.11
N GLU A 113 11.88 -0.70 -1.91
CA GLU A 113 12.62 -0.78 -0.63
C GLU A 113 13.55 0.42 -0.36
N ARG A 114 14.23 0.96 -1.39
CA ARG A 114 15.16 2.09 -1.20
C ARG A 114 14.52 3.35 -0.62
N PRO A 115 13.42 3.88 -1.16
CA PRO A 115 12.81 5.08 -0.59
C PRO A 115 12.10 4.85 0.76
N PHE A 116 11.85 3.60 1.14
CA PHE A 116 11.20 3.25 2.41
C PHE A 116 12.20 3.11 3.55
N ARG A 117 13.49 3.22 3.24
CA ARG A 117 14.55 3.30 4.23
C ARG A 117 14.30 4.46 5.20
N TYR A 118 14.11 5.67 4.67
CA TYR A 118 13.81 6.87 5.48
C TYR A 118 12.58 6.67 6.38
N ILE A 119 11.50 6.10 5.84
CA ILE A 119 10.27 5.86 6.61
C ILE A 119 10.52 4.86 7.76
N ARG A 120 11.35 3.85 7.54
CA ARG A 120 11.65 2.82 8.55
C ARG A 120 12.71 3.25 9.55
N GLU A 121 13.68 4.03 9.12
CA GLU A 121 14.86 4.38 9.90
C GLU A 121 14.68 5.74 10.59
N ASP A 122 14.09 6.73 9.93
CA ASP A 122 14.15 8.14 10.38
C ASP A 122 12.78 8.75 10.71
N PHE A 123 11.70 8.41 10.01
CA PHE A 123 10.39 9.07 10.17
C PHE A 123 9.82 8.95 11.60
N PHE A 124 10.16 7.87 12.31
CA PHE A 124 9.73 7.64 13.69
C PHE A 124 10.74 8.14 14.72
N LEU A 125 11.96 8.52 14.33
CA LEU A 125 12.96 9.01 15.27
C LEU A 125 12.54 10.37 15.82
N ALA A 126 12.54 10.48 17.16
CA ALA A 126 12.22 11.70 17.91
C ALA A 126 10.82 12.30 17.65
N ARG A 127 9.90 11.54 17.05
CA ARG A 127 8.51 11.95 16.81
C ARG A 127 7.56 11.12 17.67
N SER A 128 6.59 11.79 18.27
CA SER A 128 5.43 11.17 18.90
C SER A 128 4.19 11.65 18.17
N PHE A 129 3.25 10.74 17.96
CA PHE A 129 2.01 11.05 17.23
C PHE A 129 0.84 10.96 18.20
N ARG A 130 -0.06 11.94 18.12
CA ARG A 130 -1.28 11.92 18.91
C ARG A 130 -2.14 10.73 18.54
N ASN A 131 -2.43 10.56 17.25
CA ASN A 131 -3.23 9.47 16.71
C ASN A 131 -2.92 9.26 15.21
N LEU A 132 -3.71 8.42 14.54
CA LEU A 132 -3.51 8.10 13.12
C LEU A 132 -3.67 9.31 12.20
N ASP A 133 -4.57 10.24 12.52
CA ASP A 133 -4.79 11.43 11.69
C ASP A 133 -3.62 12.39 11.80
N ASP A 134 -3.13 12.63 13.02
CA ASP A 134 -1.90 13.39 13.25
C ASP A 134 -0.71 12.74 12.52
N MET A 135 -0.54 11.42 12.62
CA MET A 135 0.53 10.70 11.92
C MET A 135 0.46 10.84 10.39
N ASN A 136 -0.74 10.97 9.81
CA ASN A 136 -0.94 11.16 8.37
C ASN A 136 -0.78 12.62 7.91
N ALA A 137 -0.74 13.59 8.84
CA ALA A 137 -0.60 15.02 8.53
C ALA A 137 0.88 15.49 8.46
N GLN A 138 1.84 14.58 8.64
CA GLN A 138 3.26 14.85 8.89
C GLN A 138 4.14 14.78 7.64
#